data_AF-A0A3B3CTE3-F1
#
_entry.id   AF-A0A3B3CTE3-F1
#
_cell.length_a   1.000
_cell.length_b   1.000
_cell.length_c   1.000
_cell.angle_alpha   90.00
_cell.angle_beta   90.00
_cell.angle_gamma   90.00
#
_symmetry.space_group_name_H-M   'P 1'
#
loop_
_entity.id
_entity.type
_entity.pdbx_description
1 polymer ?
#
loop_
_entity_poly.entity_id
_entity_poly.type
_entity_poly.pdbx_seq_one_letter_code
_entity_poly.pdbx_strand_id
1 'polypeptide(L)'
;MFSSLWSFVKRHKKKFIFTGVMVSGVYLLGKYAQKKLKEVQEKEAAEYIAQARRQFHFDSNQRTCNMTVLSMLPPLREAIMTHLNSESLTTLLKTKPANKLEIWEDLKIISFTRTIVAVYSTCMLVVLLRVQLNIIGGYLYLDNSAGRSPTDLLMSDHMKKFAANVYETFSTPQELQK
;
A
#
# COMPACT_ATOMS: atom_id res chain seq x y z
N MET A 1 75.20 5.73 -22.26
CA MET A 1 73.94 6.23 -22.88
C MET A 1 73.08 7.07 -21.91
N PHE A 2 73.07 6.80 -20.61
CA PHE A 2 72.32 7.57 -19.60
C PHE A 2 72.79 9.02 -19.37
N SER A 3 74.08 9.32 -19.55
CA SER A 3 74.63 10.67 -19.32
C SER A 3 74.17 11.72 -20.33
N SER A 4 73.91 11.32 -21.58
CA SER A 4 73.42 12.21 -22.64
C SER A 4 71.92 12.54 -22.51
N LEU A 5 71.13 11.60 -22.01
CA LEU A 5 69.73 11.84 -21.65
C LEU A 5 69.61 12.81 -20.47
N TRP A 6 70.50 12.70 -19.48
CA TRP A 6 70.51 13.58 -18.30
C TRP A 6 70.82 15.05 -18.63
N SER A 7 71.79 15.28 -19.53
CA SER A 7 72.14 16.63 -19.98
C SER A 7 71.03 17.28 -20.81
N PHE A 8 70.32 16.48 -21.63
CA PHE A 8 69.19 16.94 -22.44
C PHE A 8 67.96 17.29 -21.59
N VAL A 9 67.62 16.43 -20.63
CA VAL A 9 66.54 16.67 -19.65
C VAL A 9 66.83 17.91 -18.80
N LYS A 10 68.08 18.11 -18.35
CA LYS A 10 68.48 19.29 -17.58
C LYS A 10 68.31 20.59 -18.36
N ARG A 11 68.55 20.58 -19.68
CA ARG A 11 68.40 21.74 -20.57
C ARG A 11 66.94 22.06 -20.90
N HIS A 12 66.03 21.07 -20.89
CA HIS A 12 64.60 21.23 -21.19
C HIS A 12 63.64 21.05 -19.99
N LYS A 13 64.16 20.96 -18.76
CA LYS A 13 63.40 20.68 -17.52
C LYS A 13 62.09 21.47 -17.36
N LYS A 14 62.08 22.76 -17.72
CA LYS A 14 60.87 23.60 -17.61
C LYS A 14 59.76 23.18 -18.59
N LYS A 15 60.12 22.69 -19.78
CA LYS A 15 59.16 22.22 -20.80
C LYS A 15 58.51 20.91 -20.37
N PHE A 16 59.29 19.97 -19.84
CA PHE A 16 58.76 18.70 -19.32
C PHE A 16 57.81 18.91 -18.14
N ILE A 17 58.15 19.82 -17.23
CA ILE A 17 57.27 20.16 -16.09
C ILE A 17 55.94 20.73 -16.61
N PHE A 18 55.98 21.68 -17.54
CA PHE A 18 54.77 22.30 -18.09
C PHE A 18 53.88 21.28 -18.81
N THR A 19 54.44 20.43 -19.67
CA THR A 19 53.68 19.37 -20.35
C THR A 19 53.12 18.35 -19.36
N GLY A 20 53.88 17.94 -18.35
CA GLY A 20 53.41 17.02 -17.32
C GLY A 20 52.24 17.59 -16.51
N VAL A 21 52.31 18.86 -16.12
CA VAL A 21 51.21 19.57 -15.43
C VAL A 21 49.98 19.68 -16.33
N MET A 22 50.17 19.96 -17.63
CA MET A 22 49.07 20.09 -18.57
C MET A 22 48.33 18.75 -18.78
N VAL A 23 49.08 17.67 -19.05
CA VAL A 23 48.49 16.32 -19.24
C VAL A 23 47.80 15.82 -17.97
N SER A 24 48.41 16.01 -16.80
CA SER A 24 47.80 15.62 -15.52
C SER A 24 46.56 16.46 -15.17
N GLY A 25 46.58 17.76 -15.48
CA GLY A 25 45.42 18.65 -15.34
C GLY A 25 44.24 18.20 -16.20
N VAL A 26 44.49 17.91 -17.49
CA VAL A 26 43.46 17.40 -18.41
C VAL A 26 42.90 16.05 -17.95
N TYR A 27 43.78 15.14 -17.50
CA TYR A 27 43.36 13.83 -16.99
C TYR A 27 42.49 13.95 -15.73
N LEU A 28 42.88 14.78 -14.76
CA LEU A 28 42.10 15.02 -13.54
C LEU A 28 40.74 15.63 -13.85
N LEU A 29 40.68 16.63 -14.75
CA LEU A 29 39.43 17.26 -15.17
C LEU A 29 38.50 16.27 -15.89
N GLY A 30 39.03 15.47 -16.82
CA GLY A 30 38.26 14.45 -17.52
C GLY A 30 37.70 13.39 -16.57
N LYS A 31 38.52 12.92 -15.63
CA LYS A 31 38.08 11.95 -14.60
C LYS A 31 37.03 12.56 -13.66
N TYR A 32 37.16 13.84 -13.29
CA TYR A 32 36.16 14.54 -12.50
C TYR A 32 34.84 14.69 -13.25
N ALA A 33 34.88 15.04 -14.54
CA ALA A 33 33.69 15.15 -15.37
C ALA A 33 32.95 13.81 -15.52
N GLN A 34 33.68 12.72 -15.79
CA GLN A 34 33.10 11.36 -15.86
C GLN A 34 32.49 10.94 -14.53
N LYS A 35 33.17 11.22 -13.42
CA LYS A 35 32.65 10.94 -12.08
C LYS A 35 31.37 11.75 -11.82
N LYS A 36 31.35 13.03 -12.20
CA LYS A 36 30.19 13.91 -12.00
C LYS A 36 28.98 13.47 -12.83
N LEU A 37 29.18 13.09 -14.09
CA LEU A 37 28.10 12.56 -14.93
C LEU A 37 27.52 11.26 -14.37
N LYS A 38 28.38 10.34 -13.92
CA LYS A 38 27.95 9.09 -13.31
C LYS A 38 27.16 9.34 -12.02
N GLU A 39 27.65 10.21 -11.12
CA GLU A 39 26.93 10.58 -9.90
C GLU A 39 25.55 11.17 -10.19
N VAL A 40 25.41 12.00 -11.22
CA VAL A 40 24.12 12.60 -11.61
C VAL A 40 23.17 11.52 -12.14
N GLN A 41 23.62 10.65 -13.04
CA GLN A 41 22.79 9.55 -13.58
C GLN A 41 22.36 8.57 -12.47
N GLU A 42 23.27 8.21 -11.57
CA GLU A 42 22.96 7.33 -10.45
C GLU A 42 21.93 7.96 -9.51
N LYS A 43 22.04 9.28 -9.26
CA LYS A 43 21.07 10.00 -8.44
C LYS A 43 19.68 10.03 -9.07
N GLU A 44 19.59 10.37 -10.36
CA GLU A 44 18.32 10.39 -11.10
C GLU A 44 17.70 8.99 -11.17
N ALA A 45 18.51 7.95 -11.44
CA ALA A 45 18.04 6.57 -11.46
C ALA A 45 17.54 6.11 -10.08
N ALA A 46 18.23 6.49 -9.00
CA ALA A 46 17.80 6.17 -7.64
C ALA A 46 16.48 6.85 -7.26
N GLU A 47 16.31 8.14 -7.60
CA GLU A 47 15.07 8.88 -7.37
C GLU A 47 13.91 8.28 -8.19
N TYR A 48 14.14 7.93 -9.46
CA TYR A 48 13.15 7.28 -10.31
C TYR A 48 12.71 5.92 -9.73
N ILE A 49 13.65 5.08 -9.30
CA ILE A 49 13.34 3.77 -8.69
C ILE A 49 12.56 3.96 -7.38
N ALA A 50 12.93 4.94 -6.55
CA ALA A 50 12.23 5.23 -5.31
C ALA A 50 10.78 5.66 -5.55
N GLN A 51 10.55 6.52 -6.56
CA GLN A 51 9.20 6.95 -6.96
C GLN A 51 8.39 5.79 -7.55
N ALA A 52 8.97 5.00 -8.45
CA ALA A 52 8.32 3.82 -9.04
C ALA A 52 7.90 2.81 -7.97
N ARG A 53 8.76 2.55 -6.98
CA ARG A 53 8.44 1.68 -5.84
C ARG A 53 7.26 2.20 -5.04
N ARG A 54 7.23 3.50 -4.73
CA ARG A 54 6.11 4.12 -3.99
C ARG A 54 4.79 3.96 -4.74
N GLN A 55 4.79 4.20 -6.05
CA GLN A 55 3.59 4.06 -6.87
C GLN A 55 3.12 2.60 -6.92
N PHE A 56 4.04 1.66 -7.14
CA PHE A 56 3.70 0.23 -7.16
C PHE A 56 3.09 -0.23 -5.82
N HIS A 57 3.65 0.20 -4.69
CA HIS A 57 3.08 -0.09 -3.37
C HIS A 57 1.68 0.50 -3.21
N PHE A 58 1.45 1.74 -3.65
CA PHE A 58 0.14 2.38 -3.59
C PHE A 58 -0.90 1.65 -4.44
N ASP A 59 -0.57 1.37 -5.71
CA ASP A 59 -1.47 0.67 -6.63
C ASP A 59 -1.82 -0.74 -6.14
N SER A 60 -0.81 -1.45 -5.61
CA SER A 60 -1.00 -2.77 -5.00
C SER A 60 -1.95 -2.69 -3.80
N ASN A 61 -1.75 -1.72 -2.90
CA ASN A 61 -2.60 -1.53 -1.73
C ASN A 61 -4.05 -1.22 -2.11
N GLN A 62 -4.26 -0.40 -3.15
CA GLN A 62 -5.59 -0.08 -3.65
C GLN A 62 -6.31 -1.33 -4.21
N ARG A 63 -5.60 -2.18 -4.95
CA ARG A 63 -6.12 -3.46 -5.48
C ARG A 63 -6.48 -4.41 -4.34
N THR A 64 -5.61 -4.57 -3.35
CA THR A 64 -5.87 -5.39 -2.16
C THR A 64 -7.13 -4.92 -1.45
N CYS A 65 -7.26 -3.61 -1.21
CA CYS A 65 -8.46 -3.07 -0.57
C CYS A 65 -9.73 -3.32 -1.38
N ASN A 66 -9.69 -3.19 -2.72
CA ASN A 66 -10.84 -3.51 -3.57
C ASN A 66 -11.24 -4.99 -3.41
N MET A 67 -10.27 -5.90 -3.44
CA MET A 67 -10.53 -7.32 -3.24
C MET A 67 -11.09 -7.63 -1.86
N THR A 68 -10.55 -7.03 -0.80
CA THR A 68 -11.04 -7.22 0.57
C THR A 68 -12.47 -6.70 0.75
N VAL A 69 -12.81 -5.54 0.16
CA VAL A 69 -14.19 -5.04 0.17
C VAL A 69 -15.13 -6.04 -0.50
N LEU A 70 -14.76 -6.55 -1.68
CA LEU A 70 -15.57 -7.52 -2.41
C LEU A 70 -15.74 -8.84 -1.66
N SER A 71 -14.72 -9.31 -0.93
CA SER A 71 -14.83 -10.52 -0.12
C SER A 71 -15.65 -10.32 1.16
N MET A 72 -15.71 -9.10 1.69
CA MET A 72 -16.45 -8.77 2.92
C MET A 72 -17.91 -8.35 2.65
N LEU A 73 -18.25 -8.05 1.40
CA LEU A 73 -19.62 -7.71 1.01
C LEU A 73 -20.63 -8.87 1.23
N PRO A 74 -20.35 -10.13 0.86
CA PRO A 74 -21.24 -11.25 1.12
C PRO A 74 -21.57 -11.47 2.61
N PRO A 75 -20.59 -11.57 3.55
CA PRO A 75 -20.91 -11.75 4.96
C PRO A 75 -21.65 -10.54 5.55
N LEU A 76 -21.34 -9.31 5.10
CA LEU A 76 -22.12 -8.13 5.50
C LEU A 76 -23.59 -8.23 5.04
N ARG A 77 -23.82 -8.63 3.79
CA ARG A 77 -25.17 -8.83 3.25
C ARG A 77 -25.93 -9.90 4.04
N GLU A 78 -25.28 -11.01 4.35
CA GLU A 78 -25.89 -12.11 5.13
C GLU A 78 -26.27 -11.66 6.53
N ALA A 79 -25.41 -10.91 7.22
CA ALA A 79 -25.73 -10.32 8.52
C ALA A 79 -26.96 -9.40 8.43
N ILE A 80 -27.00 -8.50 7.44
CA ILE A 80 -28.15 -7.59 7.24
C ILE A 80 -29.43 -8.38 6.95
N MET A 81 -29.39 -9.38 6.08
CA MET A 81 -30.57 -10.20 5.74
C MET A 81 -31.05 -11.04 6.92
N THR A 82 -30.13 -11.49 7.79
CA THR A 82 -30.46 -12.28 8.99
C THR A 82 -31.12 -11.42 10.06
N HIS A 83 -30.56 -10.25 10.36
CA HIS A 83 -31.11 -9.35 11.38
C HIS A 83 -32.35 -8.58 10.90
N LEU A 84 -32.49 -8.31 9.59
CA LEU A 84 -33.61 -7.57 8.99
C LEU A 84 -34.34 -8.44 7.96
N ASN A 85 -34.85 -9.58 8.42
CA ASN A 85 -35.51 -10.56 7.57
C ASN A 85 -36.90 -10.10 7.14
N SER A 86 -37.01 -9.53 5.93
CA SER A 86 -38.30 -9.20 5.31
C SER A 86 -38.99 -10.42 4.69
N GLU A 87 -38.24 -11.47 4.36
CA GLU A 87 -38.76 -12.63 3.63
C GLU A 87 -39.73 -13.43 4.51
N SER A 88 -39.42 -13.62 5.79
CA SER A 88 -40.30 -14.27 6.77
C SER A 88 -41.66 -13.58 6.90
N LEU A 89 -41.69 -12.24 6.89
CA LEU A 89 -42.94 -11.47 6.92
C LEU A 89 -43.72 -11.62 5.61
N THR A 90 -43.04 -11.64 4.46
CA THR A 90 -43.71 -11.84 3.18
C THR A 90 -44.29 -13.26 3.02
N THR A 91 -43.64 -14.29 3.58
CA THR A 91 -44.19 -15.64 3.58
C THR A 91 -45.37 -15.75 4.54
N LEU A 92 -45.30 -15.10 5.71
CA LEU A 92 -46.43 -14.99 6.64
C LEU A 92 -47.63 -14.29 5.98
N LEU A 93 -47.40 -13.23 5.19
CA LEU A 93 -48.47 -12.55 4.45
C LEU A 93 -49.15 -13.44 3.39
N LYS A 94 -48.42 -14.39 2.80
CA LYS A 94 -48.97 -15.32 1.80
C LYS A 94 -49.94 -16.33 2.41
N THR A 95 -49.83 -16.65 3.70
CA THR A 95 -50.73 -17.60 4.39
C THR A 95 -52.06 -16.97 4.84
N LYS A 96 -52.31 -15.70 4.50
CA LYS A 96 -53.53 -14.93 4.87
C LYS A 96 -53.84 -14.95 6.38
N PRO A 97 -52.92 -14.47 7.22
CA PRO A 97 -53.11 -14.42 8.66
C PRO A 97 -54.15 -13.35 9.05
N ALA A 98 -54.74 -13.52 10.23
CA ALA A 98 -55.75 -12.59 10.76
C ALA A 98 -55.17 -11.19 11.06
N ASN A 99 -53.91 -11.12 11.50
CA ASN A 99 -53.19 -9.89 11.84
C ASN A 99 -52.45 -9.25 10.64
N LYS A 100 -53.12 -9.16 9.48
CA LYS A 100 -52.53 -8.65 8.24
C LYS A 100 -51.95 -7.24 8.37
N LEU A 101 -52.62 -6.34 9.10
CA LEU A 101 -52.23 -4.92 9.17
C LEU A 101 -50.90 -4.73 9.91
N GLU A 102 -50.74 -5.38 11.06
CA GLU A 102 -49.50 -5.36 11.85
C GLU A 102 -48.31 -5.86 11.03
N ILE A 103 -48.47 -6.98 10.30
CA ILE A 103 -47.40 -7.56 9.48
C ILE A 103 -46.99 -6.61 8.34
N TRP A 104 -47.93 -5.84 7.77
CA TRP A 104 -47.62 -4.84 6.74
C TRP A 104 -46.86 -3.64 7.30
N GLU A 105 -47.15 -3.23 8.53
CA GLU A 105 -46.41 -2.16 9.22
C GLU A 105 -44.99 -2.60 9.55
N ASP A 106 -44.83 -3.81 10.11
CA ASP A 106 -43.51 -4.40 10.37
C ASP A 106 -42.69 -4.56 9.09
N LEU A 107 -43.32 -5.04 8.01
CA LEU A 107 -42.66 -5.19 6.71
C LEU A 107 -42.18 -3.84 6.17
N LYS A 108 -42.95 -2.77 6.36
CA LYS A 108 -42.58 -1.41 5.96
C LYS A 108 -41.35 -0.93 6.76
N ILE A 109 -41.39 -1.06 8.08
CA ILE A 109 -40.29 -0.63 8.96
C ILE A 109 -39.00 -1.38 8.60
N ILE A 110 -39.07 -2.71 8.48
CA ILE A 110 -37.92 -3.55 8.15
C ILE A 110 -37.37 -3.23 6.75
N SER A 111 -38.23 -2.99 5.76
CA SER A 111 -37.79 -2.67 4.40
C SER A 111 -37.03 -1.34 4.33
N PHE A 112 -37.53 -0.30 5.01
CA PHE A 112 -36.84 0.99 5.08
C PHE A 112 -35.54 0.90 5.88
N THR A 113 -35.59 0.25 7.04
CA THR A 113 -34.42 0.05 7.91
C THR A 113 -33.31 -0.71 7.17
N ARG A 114 -33.66 -1.78 6.45
CA ARG A 114 -32.71 -2.58 5.68
C ARG A 114 -31.98 -1.76 4.63
N THR A 115 -32.69 -0.89 3.92
CA THR A 115 -32.08 -0.05 2.87
C THR A 115 -31.12 0.97 3.47
N ILE A 116 -31.52 1.62 4.56
CA ILE A 116 -30.69 2.60 5.26
C ILE A 116 -29.45 1.94 5.84
N VAL A 117 -29.61 0.85 6.58
CA VAL A 117 -28.49 0.10 7.18
C VAL A 117 -27.55 -0.43 6.11
N ALA A 118 -28.06 -0.94 4.99
CA ALA A 118 -27.21 -1.41 3.90
C ALA A 118 -26.31 -0.31 3.33
N VAL A 119 -26.84 0.90 3.13
CA VAL A 119 -26.03 2.04 2.63
C VAL A 119 -24.98 2.44 3.67
N TYR A 120 -25.38 2.69 4.92
CA TYR A 120 -24.45 3.13 5.96
C TYR A 120 -23.36 2.09 6.24
N SER A 121 -23.73 0.82 6.41
CA SER A 121 -22.77 -0.24 6.71
C SER A 121 -21.80 -0.48 5.54
N THR A 122 -22.28 -0.42 4.29
CA THR A 122 -21.40 -0.58 3.12
C THR A 122 -20.41 0.59 3.00
N CYS A 123 -20.88 1.83 3.16
CA CYS A 123 -20.00 3.01 3.14
C CYS A 123 -18.96 2.95 4.27
N MET A 124 -19.39 2.61 5.49
CA MET A 124 -18.50 2.50 6.63
C MET A 124 -17.46 1.40 6.44
N LEU A 125 -17.87 0.21 5.96
CA LEU A 125 -16.97 -0.90 5.65
C LEU A 125 -15.88 -0.48 4.65
N VAL A 126 -16.25 0.18 3.56
CA VAL A 126 -15.30 0.63 2.54
C VAL A 126 -14.29 1.63 3.12
N VAL A 127 -14.76 2.63 3.85
CA VAL A 127 -13.89 3.66 4.43
C VAL A 127 -12.95 3.05 5.48
N LEU A 128 -13.46 2.19 6.36
CA LEU A 128 -12.65 1.53 7.38
C LEU A 128 -11.55 0.66 6.76
N LEU A 129 -11.90 -0.19 5.79
CA LEU A 129 -10.92 -1.04 5.11
C LEU A 129 -9.84 -0.22 4.39
N ARG A 130 -10.22 0.89 3.74
CA ARG A 130 -9.28 1.82 3.11
C ARG A 130 -8.32 2.43 4.13
N VAL A 131 -8.84 2.93 5.25
CA VAL A 131 -8.02 3.55 6.29
C VAL A 131 -7.07 2.52 6.91
N GLN A 132 -7.60 1.36 7.30
CA GLN A 132 -6.82 0.29 7.94
C GLN A 132 -5.71 -0.24 7.01
N LEU A 133 -6.03 -0.55 5.76
CA LEU A 133 -5.05 -1.04 4.79
C LEU A 133 -4.04 0.04 4.38
N ASN A 134 -4.42 1.31 4.29
CA ASN A 134 -3.47 2.39 4.01
C ASN A 134 -2.49 2.61 5.18
N ILE A 135 -2.95 2.51 6.43
CA ILE A 135 -2.07 2.59 7.61
C ILE A 135 -1.10 1.41 7.61
N ILE A 136 -1.60 0.18 7.46
CA ILE A 136 -0.77 -1.04 7.41
C ILE A 136 0.21 -0.97 6.23
N GLY A 137 -0.25 -0.57 5.04
CA GLY A 137 0.58 -0.40 3.85
C GLY A 137 1.65 0.68 4.01
N GLY A 138 1.38 1.74 4.77
CA GLY A 138 2.34 2.78 5.12
C GLY A 138 3.46 2.27 6.02
N TYR A 139 3.11 1.56 7.11
CA TYR A 139 4.10 0.91 7.98
C TYR A 139 4.93 -0.12 7.20
N LEU A 140 4.28 -0.90 6.34
CA LEU A 140 4.91 -1.87 5.46
C LEU A 140 5.96 -1.22 4.53
N TYR A 141 5.62 -0.09 3.93
CA TYR A 141 6.53 0.64 3.03
C TYR A 141 7.76 1.17 3.78
N LEU A 142 7.55 1.77 4.96
CA LEU A 142 8.65 2.30 5.78
C LEU A 142 9.60 1.19 6.22
N ASP A 143 9.08 0.04 6.66
CA ASP A 143 9.90 -1.08 7.14
C ASP A 143 10.69 -1.77 6.01
N ASN A 144 10.09 -1.92 4.81
CA ASN A 144 10.81 -2.38 3.63
C ASN A 144 11.90 -1.39 3.18
N SER A 145 11.64 -0.08 3.31
CA SER A 145 12.64 0.94 3.00
C SER A 145 13.78 0.99 4.03
N ALA A 146 13.52 0.55 5.27
CA ALA A 146 14.50 0.43 6.34
C ALA A 146 15.35 -0.87 6.26
N GLY A 147 15.08 -1.75 5.29
CA GLY A 147 15.85 -2.98 5.07
C GLY A 147 15.50 -4.14 6.00
N ARG A 148 14.32 -4.10 6.65
CA ARG A 148 13.84 -5.19 7.51
C ARG A 148 13.23 -6.32 6.67
N SER A 149 13.42 -7.57 7.10
CA SER A 149 13.13 -8.75 6.27
C SER A 149 11.62 -8.95 6.02
N PRO A 150 11.18 -9.39 4.82
CA PRO A 150 9.77 -9.67 4.53
C PRO A 150 9.14 -10.74 5.44
N THR A 151 9.95 -11.55 6.11
CA THR A 151 9.52 -12.66 6.97
C THR A 151 8.97 -12.18 8.32
N ASP A 152 9.47 -11.05 8.85
CA ASP A 152 8.93 -10.39 10.04
C ASP A 152 7.51 -9.83 9.79
N LEU A 153 7.15 -9.70 8.52
CA LEU A 153 6.00 -8.94 8.04
C LEU A 153 4.71 -9.76 7.94
N LEU A 154 4.81 -11.00 7.45
CA LEU A 154 3.75 -12.01 7.57
C LEU A 154 3.56 -12.46 9.03
N MET A 155 4.57 -12.22 9.86
CA MET A 155 4.54 -12.44 11.30
C MET A 155 4.14 -11.21 12.11
N SER A 156 3.99 -10.04 11.48
CA SER A 156 3.60 -8.80 12.14
C SER A 156 2.24 -8.98 12.82
N ASP A 157 2.22 -8.78 14.13
CA ASP A 157 1.02 -8.85 14.96
C ASP A 157 -0.12 -8.00 14.42
N HIS A 158 0.16 -6.94 13.64
CA HIS A 158 -0.87 -6.06 13.09
C HIS A 158 -1.68 -6.70 11.96
N MET A 159 -1.05 -7.45 11.04
CA MET A 159 -1.78 -8.15 9.98
C MET A 159 -2.63 -9.29 10.56
N LYS A 160 -2.05 -10.03 11.52
CA LYS A 160 -2.75 -11.10 12.25
C LYS A 160 -3.89 -10.56 13.10
N LYS A 161 -3.68 -9.46 13.85
CA LYS A 161 -4.73 -8.79 14.63
C LYS A 161 -5.80 -8.17 13.75
N PHE A 162 -5.44 -7.62 12.59
CA PHE A 162 -6.43 -7.11 11.64
C PHE A 162 -7.31 -8.25 11.10
N ALA A 163 -6.69 -9.32 10.60
CA ALA A 163 -7.42 -10.50 10.15
C ALA A 163 -8.26 -11.13 11.28
N ALA A 164 -7.71 -11.22 12.50
CA ALA A 164 -8.40 -11.72 13.68
C ALA A 164 -9.56 -10.82 14.11
N ASN A 165 -9.37 -9.50 14.18
CA ASN A 165 -10.45 -8.56 14.55
C ASN A 165 -11.56 -8.56 13.51
N VAL A 166 -11.21 -8.60 12.22
CA VAL A 166 -12.20 -8.72 11.16
C VAL A 166 -12.93 -10.05 11.28
N TYR A 167 -12.20 -11.16 11.43
CA TYR A 167 -12.81 -12.48 11.60
C TYR A 167 -13.69 -12.56 12.86
N GLU A 168 -13.26 -12.07 14.02
CA GLU A 168 -14.03 -12.04 15.26
C GLU A 168 -15.27 -11.14 15.15
N THR A 169 -15.14 -9.95 14.56
CA THR A 169 -16.27 -9.02 14.40
C THR A 169 -17.35 -9.59 13.46
N PHE A 170 -16.96 -10.41 12.48
CA PHE A 170 -17.90 -11.00 11.51
C PHE A 170 -18.28 -12.46 11.84
N SER A 171 -17.54 -13.17 12.70
CA SER A 171 -17.82 -14.56 13.11
C SER A 171 -18.53 -14.68 14.46
N THR A 172 -18.48 -13.66 15.32
CA THR A 172 -19.31 -13.66 16.52
C THR A 172 -20.77 -13.44 16.09
N PRO A 173 -21.68 -14.42 16.33
CA PRO A 173 -23.09 -14.08 16.35
C PRO A 173 -23.23 -12.95 17.37
N GLN A 174 -23.94 -11.88 17.04
CA GLN A 174 -24.40 -10.96 18.06
C GLN A 174 -25.31 -11.76 19.00
N GLU A 175 -24.73 -12.35 20.04
CA GLU A 175 -25.40 -12.70 21.28
C GLU A 175 -25.94 -11.38 21.82
N LEU A 176 -27.15 -11.05 21.37
CA LEU A 176 -27.90 -9.89 21.77
C LEU A 176 -28.30 -10.14 23.22
N GLN A 177 -27.42 -9.70 24.12
CA GLN A 177 -27.65 -9.79 25.54
C GLN A 177 -28.73 -8.76 25.92
N LYS A 178 -29.91 -9.30 26.27
CA LYS A 178 -31.16 -8.72 26.78
C LYS A 178 -32.25 -8.38 25.77
#